data_AF-A0A2M6W167-F1
#
_entry.id   AF-A0A2M6W167-F1
#
_cell.length_a   1.000
_cell.length_b   1.000
_cell.length_c   1.000
_cell.angle_alpha   90.00
_cell.angle_beta   90.00
_cell.angle_gamma   90.00
#
_symmetry.space_group_name_H-M   'P 1'
#
loop_
_entity.id
_entity.type
_entity.pdbx_description
1 polymer ?
#
loop_
_entity_poly.entity_id
_entity_poly.type
_entity_poly.pdbx_seq_one_letter_code
_entity_poly.pdbx_strand_id
1 'polypeptide(L)'
;KNVVGYIEEKGTYLKEQTIALTHKHGLEKIITIQGRPFWSIFFVGDDGSVTGLEIKSYIQQELLRRGFLWYGQHNMSFSHAQEDIDALLGAYDEVFALTRKHLDSVTLKDALEGTPITDIFKVR
;
A
#
# COMPACT_ATOMS: atom_id res chain seq x y z
N LYS A 1 20.04 0.51 -23.50
CA LYS A 1 19.03 1.26 -22.73
C LYS A 1 19.52 1.37 -21.28
N ASN A 2 19.39 2.52 -20.62
CA ASN A 2 19.78 2.66 -19.22
C ASN A 2 18.66 2.12 -18.30
N VAL A 3 18.60 0.79 -18.17
CA VAL A 3 17.53 0.10 -17.43
C VAL A 3 17.59 0.40 -15.93
N VAL A 4 18.79 0.39 -15.35
CA VAL A 4 18.98 0.62 -13.91
C VAL A 4 18.56 2.04 -13.53
N GLY A 5 19.01 3.04 -14.31
CA GLY A 5 18.61 4.44 -14.06
C GLY A 5 17.11 4.66 -14.19
N TYR A 6 16.45 4.00 -15.15
CA TYR A 6 15.00 4.07 -15.32
C TYR A 6 14.24 3.52 -14.11
N ILE A 7 14.64 2.35 -13.60
CA ILE A 7 14.00 1.74 -12.42
C ILE A 7 14.25 2.59 -11.17
N GLU A 8 15.46 3.13 -11.03
CA GLU A 8 15.80 4.01 -9.89
C GLU A 8 14.93 5.27 -9.89
N GLU A 9 14.78 5.95 -11.03
CA GLU A 9 13.95 7.14 -11.17
C GLU A 9 12.48 6.85 -10.84
N LYS A 10 11.88 5.86 -11.52
CA LYS A 10 10.46 5.53 -11.37
C LYS A 10 10.13 4.95 -10.00
N GLY A 11 11.01 4.10 -9.48
CA GLY A 11 10.87 3.52 -8.15
C GLY A 11 10.97 4.56 -7.04
N THR A 12 11.86 5.55 -7.18
CA THR A 12 11.98 6.65 -6.23
C THR A 12 10.71 7.49 -6.25
N TYR A 13 10.24 7.86 -7.44
CA TYR A 13 8.99 8.60 -7.60
C TYR A 13 7.80 7.88 -6.96
N LEU A 14 7.58 6.60 -7.30
CA LEU A 14 6.49 5.80 -6.72
C LEU A 14 6.57 5.78 -5.19
N LYS A 15 7.76 5.52 -4.62
CA LYS A 15 7.95 5.45 -3.17
C LYS A 15 7.65 6.78 -2.48
N GLU A 16 8.23 7.88 -2.98
CA GLU A 16 8.08 9.20 -2.37
C GLU A 16 6.63 9.71 -2.45
N GLN A 17 5.97 9.53 -3.59
CA GLN A 17 4.57 9.91 -3.74
C GLN A 17 3.65 9.05 -2.86
N THR A 18 3.93 7.75 -2.75
CA THR A 18 3.15 6.90 -1.84
C THR A 18 3.31 7.35 -0.39
N ILE A 19 4.52 7.69 0.06
CA ILE A 19 4.76 8.26 1.39
C ILE A 19 3.98 9.59 1.54
N ALA A 20 4.04 10.48 0.56
CA ALA A 20 3.28 11.73 0.61
C ALA A 20 1.77 11.49 0.75
N LEU A 21 1.23 10.45 0.10
CA LEU A 21 -0.18 10.06 0.23
C LEU A 21 -0.51 9.51 1.63
N THR A 22 0.41 8.79 2.29
CA THR A 22 0.15 8.36 3.68
C THR A 22 0.06 9.58 4.61
N HIS A 23 0.93 10.59 4.43
CA HIS A 23 0.84 11.86 5.17
C HIS A 23 -0.44 12.64 4.85
N LYS A 24 -0.82 12.73 3.57
CA LYS A 24 -2.04 13.43 3.12
C LYS A 24 -3.29 12.92 3.83
N HIS A 25 -3.37 11.61 4.07
CA HIS A 25 -4.53 10.94 4.68
C HIS A 25 -4.38 10.63 6.16
N GLY A 26 -3.34 11.14 6.84
CA GLY A 26 -3.15 10.90 8.27
C GLY A 26 -2.88 9.44 8.62
N LEU A 27 -2.21 8.71 7.74
CA LEU A 27 -1.84 7.30 7.90
C LEU A 27 -0.35 7.10 8.18
N GLU A 28 0.46 8.16 8.26
CA GLU A 28 1.92 8.09 8.41
C GLU A 28 2.39 7.42 9.71
N LYS A 29 1.55 7.38 10.74
CA LYS A 29 1.82 6.65 11.99
C LYS A 29 1.48 5.16 11.91
N ILE A 30 0.65 4.78 10.94
CA ILE A 30 0.13 3.42 10.75
C ILE A 30 0.89 2.72 9.63
N ILE A 31 1.17 3.43 8.53
CA ILE A 31 1.81 2.91 7.34
C ILE A 31 3.17 3.56 7.18
N THR A 32 4.22 2.75 7.22
CA THR A 32 5.58 3.18 6.86
C THR A 32 6.08 2.38 5.67
N ILE A 33 6.84 3.03 4.79
CA ILE A 33 7.35 2.43 3.56
C ILE A 33 8.88 2.47 3.59
N GLN A 34 9.51 1.31 3.57
CA GLN A 34 10.97 1.18 3.62
C GLN A 34 11.50 0.38 2.42
N GLY A 35 12.82 0.41 2.23
CA GLY A 35 13.48 -0.28 1.12
C GLY A 35 14.04 0.68 0.07
N ARG A 36 14.50 0.10 -1.04
CA ARG A 36 15.15 0.81 -2.15
C ARG A 36 14.15 1.10 -3.27
N PRO A 37 14.45 2.02 -4.20
CA PRO A 37 13.55 2.36 -5.30
C PRO A 37 13.02 1.17 -6.10
N PHE A 38 13.84 0.15 -6.32
CA PHE A 38 13.43 -1.05 -7.05
C PHE A 38 12.58 -2.04 -6.24
N TRP A 39 12.65 -1.96 -4.90
CA TRP A 39 11.92 -2.84 -3.99
C TRP A 39 11.64 -2.14 -2.66
N SER A 40 10.36 -1.81 -2.45
CA SER A 40 9.88 -1.19 -1.23
C SER A 40 8.82 -2.06 -0.56
N ILE A 41 8.70 -1.94 0.76
CA ILE A 41 7.82 -2.73 1.61
C ILE A 41 7.00 -1.80 2.50
N PHE A 42 5.72 -2.11 2.62
CA PHE A 42 4.78 -1.47 3.52
C PHE A 42 4.78 -2.22 4.85
N PHE A 43 5.08 -1.50 5.92
CA PHE A 43 4.85 -1.93 7.28
C PHE A 43 3.59 -1.24 7.77
N VAL A 44 2.59 -2.03 8.13
CA VAL A 44 1.28 -1.57 8.58
C VAL A 44 1.12 -1.98 10.03
N GLY A 45 1.06 -1.01 10.93
CA GLY A 45 0.84 -1.20 12.36
C GLY A 45 -0.65 -1.28 12.71
N ASP A 46 -0.92 -1.63 13.95
CA ASP A 46 -2.27 -1.66 14.51
C ASP A 46 -2.80 -0.24 14.76
N ASP A 47 -4.11 -0.06 14.70
CA ASP A 47 -4.82 1.18 15.07
C ASP A 47 -6.02 0.84 15.97
N GLY A 48 -5.87 1.08 17.27
CA GLY A 48 -6.88 0.74 18.27
C GLY A 48 -7.18 -0.76 18.32
N SER A 49 -8.40 -1.15 17.91
CA SER A 49 -8.85 -2.55 17.91
C SER A 49 -8.64 -3.26 16.56
N VAL A 50 -8.13 -2.55 15.56
CA VAL A 50 -7.90 -3.07 14.21
C VAL A 50 -6.42 -3.39 14.06
N THR A 51 -6.12 -4.63 13.69
CA THR A 51 -4.75 -5.10 13.48
C THR A 51 -4.18 -4.63 12.15
N GLY A 52 -2.86 -4.51 12.05
CA GLY A 52 -2.17 -4.15 10.82
C GLY A 52 -2.46 -5.13 9.67
N LEU A 53 -2.73 -6.40 9.98
CA LEU A 53 -3.14 -7.40 8.98
C LEU A 53 -4.56 -7.16 8.47
N GLU A 54 -5.50 -6.76 9.32
CA GLU A 54 -6.85 -6.35 8.90
C GLU A 54 -6.80 -5.10 8.02
N ILE A 55 -6.01 -4.09 8.41
CA ILE A 55 -5.80 -2.87 7.61
C ILE A 55 -5.18 -3.22 6.25
N LYS A 56 -4.12 -4.04 6.26
CA LYS A 56 -3.44 -4.49 5.03
C LYS A 56 -4.38 -5.30 4.13
N SER A 57 -5.26 -6.12 4.70
CA SER A 57 -6.27 -6.88 3.97
C SER A 57 -7.26 -5.95 3.27
N TYR A 58 -7.73 -4.91 3.98
CA TYR A 58 -8.68 -3.95 3.43
C TYR A 58 -8.06 -3.16 2.26
N ILE A 59 -6.83 -2.65 2.44
CA ILE A 59 -6.09 -1.97 1.36
C ILE A 59 -5.91 -2.91 0.16
N GLN A 60 -5.53 -4.17 0.41
CA GLN A 60 -5.38 -5.15 -0.66
C GLN A 60 -6.69 -5.39 -1.42
N GLN A 61 -7.80 -5.60 -0.71
CA GLN A 61 -9.13 -5.77 -1.32
C GLN A 61 -9.47 -4.61 -2.24
N GLU A 62 -9.30 -3.38 -1.76
CA GLU A 62 -9.68 -2.19 -2.51
C GLU A 62 -8.78 -1.90 -3.71
N LEU A 63 -7.50 -2.26 -3.64
CA LEU A 63 -6.58 -2.19 -4.78
C LEU A 63 -6.88 -3.27 -5.82
N LEU A 64 -7.18 -4.49 -5.39
CA LEU A 64 -7.56 -5.57 -6.30
C LEU A 64 -8.83 -5.23 -7.08
N ARG A 65 -9.82 -4.60 -6.43
CA ARG A 65 -11.04 -4.08 -7.10
C ARG A 65 -10.74 -3.04 -8.16
N ARG A 66 -9.64 -2.28 -8.00
CA ARG A 66 -9.16 -1.27 -8.94
C ARG A 66 -8.18 -1.84 -9.98
N GLY A 67 -7.98 -3.16 -10.00
CA GLY A 67 -7.14 -3.84 -10.98
C GLY A 67 -5.65 -3.91 -10.62
N PHE A 68 -5.26 -3.55 -9.38
CA PHE A 68 -3.86 -3.60 -8.93
C PHE A 68 -3.59 -4.82 -8.06
N LEU A 69 -2.75 -5.71 -8.56
CA LEU A 69 -2.21 -6.82 -7.77
C LEU A 69 -1.20 -6.27 -6.76
N TRP A 70 -1.50 -6.42 -5.47
CA TRP A 70 -0.69 -5.86 -4.40
C TRP A 70 -0.63 -6.78 -3.17
N TYR A 71 0.54 -6.84 -2.51
CA TYR A 71 0.76 -7.64 -1.30
C TYR A 71 1.61 -6.91 -0.24
N GLY A 72 1.57 -5.58 -0.20
CA GLY A 72 2.37 -4.80 0.73
C GLY A 72 3.78 -4.48 0.26
N GLN A 73 4.04 -4.54 -1.05
CA GLN A 73 5.37 -4.28 -1.61
C GLN A 73 5.23 -3.64 -2.99
N HIS A 74 6.20 -2.81 -3.36
CA HIS A 74 6.44 -2.45 -4.76
C HIS A 74 7.62 -3.27 -5.26
N ASN A 75 7.43 -3.98 -6.38
CA ASN A 75 8.47 -4.74 -7.05
C ASN A 75 8.64 -4.15 -8.45
N MET A 76 9.57 -3.21 -8.62
CA MET A 76 9.69 -2.48 -9.88
C MET A 76 10.30 -3.34 -10.98
N SER A 77 9.78 -3.17 -12.19
CA SER A 77 10.31 -3.78 -13.41
C SER A 77 10.50 -2.72 -14.49
N PHE A 78 11.28 -3.03 -15.52
CA PHE A 78 11.49 -2.12 -16.66
C PHE A 78 10.22 -1.90 -17.50
N SER A 79 9.18 -2.73 -17.32
CA SER A 79 7.91 -2.59 -18.03
C SER A 79 6.98 -1.56 -17.43
N HIS A 80 7.21 -1.12 -16.18
CA HIS A 80 6.35 -0.12 -15.55
C HIS A 80 6.57 1.24 -16.20
N ALA A 81 5.53 1.75 -16.86
CA ALA A 81 5.51 3.09 -17.42
C ALA A 81 5.13 4.12 -16.35
N GLN A 82 5.27 5.41 -16.68
CA GLN A 82 4.86 6.47 -15.75
C GLN A 82 3.35 6.43 -15.51
N GLU A 83 2.59 6.13 -16.55
CA GLU A 83 1.13 6.09 -16.52
C GLU A 83 0.62 4.97 -15.61
N ASP A 84 1.31 3.81 -15.58
CA ASP A 84 0.99 2.71 -14.66
C ASP A 84 1.18 3.12 -13.20
N ILE A 85 2.26 3.86 -12.93
CA ILE A 85 2.62 4.36 -11.60
C ILE A 85 1.61 5.42 -11.15
N ASP A 86 1.27 6.36 -12.03
CA ASP A 86 0.31 7.42 -11.74
C ASP A 86 -1.09 6.84 -11.49
N ALA A 87 -1.49 5.81 -12.25
CA ALA A 87 -2.74 5.09 -12.02
C ALA A 87 -2.76 4.39 -10.65
N LEU A 88 -1.66 3.75 -10.25
CA LEU A 88 -1.52 3.15 -8.92
C LEU A 88 -1.57 4.21 -7.81
N LEU A 89 -0.91 5.36 -8.00
CA LEU A 89 -0.93 6.47 -7.04
C LEU A 89 -2.34 7.07 -6.90
N GLY A 90 -3.09 7.19 -7.99
CA GLY A 90 -4.50 7.59 -7.95
C GLY A 90 -5.36 6.60 -7.16
N ALA A 91 -5.15 5.29 -7.37
CA ALA A 91 -5.81 4.26 -6.57
C ALA A 91 -5.42 4.34 -5.09
N TYR A 92 -4.15 4.56 -4.75
CA TYR A 92 -3.74 4.77 -3.36
C TYR A 92 -4.39 5.98 -2.74
N ASP A 93 -4.54 7.09 -3.46
CA ASP A 93 -5.18 8.30 -2.93
C ASP A 93 -6.61 8.01 -2.46
N GLU A 94 -7.41 7.31 -3.28
CA GLU A 94 -8.76 6.90 -2.92
C GLU A 94 -8.79 5.87 -1.78
N VAL A 95 -7.94 4.83 -1.88
CA VAL A 95 -7.94 3.72 -0.92
C VAL A 95 -7.46 4.18 0.46
N PHE A 96 -6.48 5.06 0.53
CA PHE A 96 -6.01 5.63 1.79
C PHE A 96 -7.05 6.55 2.41
N ALA A 97 -7.77 7.35 1.62
CA ALA A 97 -8.90 8.14 2.11
C ALA A 97 -9.99 7.24 2.73
N LEU A 98 -10.36 6.15 2.05
CA LEU A 98 -11.34 5.19 2.54
C LEU A 98 -10.84 4.47 3.81
N THR A 99 -9.57 4.07 3.82
CA THR A 99 -8.95 3.40 4.98
C THR A 99 -9.02 4.30 6.21
N ARG A 100 -8.60 5.57 6.08
CA ARG A 100 -8.70 6.55 7.18
C ARG A 100 -10.13 6.70 7.67
N LYS A 101 -11.10 6.86 6.75
CA LYS A 101 -12.53 6.96 7.08
C LYS A 101 -13.04 5.74 7.88
N HIS A 102 -12.65 4.54 7.49
CA HIS A 102 -13.08 3.31 8.17
C HIS A 102 -12.43 3.12 9.53
N LEU A 103 -11.18 3.55 9.68
CA LEU A 103 -10.51 3.56 10.98
C LEU A 103 -11.16 4.56 11.94
N ASP A 104 -11.45 5.78 11.46
CA ASP A 104 -12.08 6.84 12.28
C ASP A 104 -13.49 6.48 12.74
N SER A 105 -14.24 5.78 11.88
CA SER A 105 -15.60 5.31 12.20
C SER A 105 -15.64 3.92 12.84
N VAL A 106 -14.49 3.27 13.04
CA VAL A 106 -14.37 1.91 13.60
C VAL A 106 -15.19 0.87 12.81
N THR A 107 -15.25 1.03 11.49
CA THR A 107 -16.05 0.16 10.58
C THR A 107 -15.17 -0.68 9.64
N LEU A 108 -13.85 -0.63 9.76
CA LEU A 108 -12.94 -1.33 8.83
C LEU A 108 -13.20 -2.83 8.76
N LYS A 109 -13.44 -3.48 9.91
CA LYS A 109 -13.69 -4.93 9.96
C LYS A 109 -14.99 -5.32 9.25
N ASP A 110 -16.02 -4.47 9.36
CA ASP A 110 -17.31 -4.69 8.69
C ASP A 110 -17.23 -4.44 7.18
N ALA A 111 -16.26 -3.62 6.73
CA ALA A 111 -16.02 -3.32 5.33
C ALA A 111 -15.15 -4.38 4.61
N LEU A 112 -14.59 -5.34 5.35
CA LEU A 112 -13.86 -6.47 4.77
C LEU A 112 -14.81 -7.50 4.19
N GLU A 113 -14.52 -7.92 2.97
CA GLU A 113 -15.24 -8.98 2.28
C GLU A 113 -14.38 -10.24 2.24
N GLY A 114 -14.54 -11.07 3.27
CA GLY A 114 -13.83 -12.33 3.42
C GLY A 114 -12.91 -12.35 4.64
N THR A 115 -12.11 -13.41 4.74
CA THR A 115 -11.19 -13.58 5.87
C THR A 115 -9.94 -12.71 5.65
N PRO A 116 -9.52 -11.90 6.64
CA PRO A 116 -8.26 -11.16 6.57
C PRO A 116 -7.06 -12.09 6.30
N ILE A 117 -6.01 -11.54 5.67
CA ILE A 117 -4.74 -12.24 5.54
C ILE A 117 -4.17 -12.54 6.93
N THR A 118 -3.49 -13.67 7.05
CA THR A 118 -2.84 -14.11 8.29
C THR A 118 -1.35 -14.33 8.07
N ASP A 119 -0.59 -14.36 9.16
CA ASP A 119 0.81 -14.77 9.08
C ASP A 119 0.94 -16.18 8.54
N ILE A 120 1.76 -16.32 7.49
CA ILE A 120 2.02 -17.60 6.82
C ILE A 120 2.96 -18.46 7.67
N PHE A 121 3.86 -17.81 8.43
CA PHE A 121 4.78 -18.48 9.34
C PHE A 121 4.30 -18.29 10.77
N LYS A 122 4.01 -19.41 11.45
CA LYS A 122 3.88 -19.43 12.90
C LYS A 122 5.28 -19.60 13.48
N VAL A 123 5.74 -18.68 14.32
CA VAL A 123 6.94 -18.90 15.14
C VAL A 123 6.65 -20.14 15.99
N ARG A 124 7.43 -21.21 15.80
CA ARG A 124 7.41 -22.40 16.64
C ARG A 124 8.40 -22.23 17.78
#